data_AF-A0A895KUZ9-F1
#
_entry.id   AF-A0A895KUZ9-F1
#
_cell.length_a   1.000
_cell.length_b   1.000
_cell.length_c   1.000
_cell.angle_alpha   90.00
_cell.angle_beta   90.00
_cell.angle_gamma   90.00
#
_symmetry.space_group_name_H-M   'P 1'
#
loop_
_entity.id
_entity.type
_entity.pdbx_description
1 polymer ?
#
loop_
_entity_poly.entity_id
_entity_poly.type
_entity_poly.pdbx_seq_one_letter_code
_entity_poly.pdbx_strand_id
1 'polypeptide(L)'
;MLEGAKSIGAGAATIASAGAAVGIGNVFSSLIHSVARNPSLAKQLFGYAILGFALTEAIALFALMMAFLISFVFRSKNDDEKIVNAKA
;
A
#
# COMPACT_ATOMS: atom_id res chain seq x y z
N MET A 1 18.38 -14.47 -14.19
CA MET A 1 18.10 -13.06 -14.60
C MET A 1 16.66 -12.66 -14.30
N LEU A 2 15.66 -13.47 -14.69
CA LEU A 2 14.23 -13.16 -14.47
C LEU A 2 13.84 -12.98 -12.99
N GLU A 3 14.45 -13.76 -12.09
CA GLU A 3 14.20 -13.69 -10.64
C GLU A 3 14.63 -12.34 -10.02
N GLY A 4 15.78 -11.80 -10.46
CA GLY A 4 16.24 -10.48 -10.03
C GLY A 4 15.36 -9.34 -10.53
N ALA A 5 14.85 -9.44 -11.77
CA ALA A 5 13.90 -8.48 -12.31
C ALA A 5 12.56 -8.49 -11.52
N LYS A 6 12.13 -9.66 -11.03
CA LYS A 6 10.95 -9.80 -10.18
C LYS A 6 11.12 -9.10 -8.84
N SER A 7 12.26 -9.30 -8.16
CA SER A 7 12.56 -8.63 -6.88
C SER A 7 12.66 -7.11 -7.03
N ILE A 8 13.24 -6.62 -8.14
CA ILE A 8 13.31 -5.19 -8.43
C ILE A 8 11.91 -4.63 -8.72
N GLY A 9 11.09 -5.32 -9.51
CA GLY A 9 9.71 -4.91 -9.79
C GLY A 9 8.83 -4.88 -8.54
N ALA A 10 8.96 -5.89 -7.67
CA ALA A 10 8.26 -5.92 -6.38
C ALA A 10 8.69 -4.77 -5.46
N GLY A 11 9.99 -4.47 -5.39
CA GLY A 11 10.50 -3.33 -4.62
C GLY A 11 10.09 -1.97 -5.17
N ALA A 12 10.02 -1.83 -6.49
CA ALA A 12 9.52 -0.59 -7.11
C ALA A 12 8.03 -0.36 -6.81
N ALA A 13 7.22 -1.43 -6.75
CA ALA A 13 5.80 -1.33 -6.44
C ALA A 13 5.52 -0.82 -5.01
N THR A 14 6.40 -1.06 -4.05
CA THR A 14 6.22 -0.57 -2.66
C THR A 14 6.48 0.92 -2.51
N ILE A 15 7.17 1.57 -3.45
CA ILE A 15 7.38 3.03 -3.45
C ILE A 15 6.04 3.77 -3.47
N ALA A 16 5.02 3.19 -4.11
CA ALA A 16 3.67 3.74 -4.11
C ALA A 16 3.07 3.91 -2.69
N SER A 17 3.49 3.08 -1.71
CA SER A 17 3.06 3.20 -0.32
C SER A 17 3.54 4.50 0.35
N ALA A 18 4.63 5.10 -0.13
CA ALA A 18 5.09 6.40 0.36
C ALA A 18 4.06 7.51 0.08
N GLY A 19 3.33 7.44 -1.04
CA GLY A 19 2.24 8.37 -1.36
C GLY A 19 1.08 8.30 -0.37
N ALA A 20 0.79 7.10 0.15
CA ALA A 20 -0.22 6.91 1.20
C ALA A 20 0.19 7.58 2.52
N ALA A 21 1.45 7.47 2.92
CA ALA A 21 1.96 8.13 4.13
C ALA A 21 1.77 9.66 4.06
N VAL A 22 2.05 10.26 2.90
CA VAL A 22 1.83 11.70 2.66
C VAL A 22 0.33 12.04 2.69
N GLY A 23 -0.51 11.22 2.06
CA GLY A 23 -1.97 11.41 2.04
C GLY A 23 -2.57 11.40 3.45
N ILE A 24 -2.19 10.43 4.28
CA ILE A 24 -2.64 10.31 5.67
C ILE A 24 -2.21 11.55 6.48
N GLY A 25 -0.96 11.98 6.34
CA GLY A 25 -0.44 13.18 6.98
C GLY A 25 -1.25 14.43 6.65
N ASN A 26 -1.61 14.60 5.37
CA ASN A 26 -2.42 15.74 4.92
C ASN A 26 -3.86 15.70 5.47
N VAL A 27 -4.49 14.52 5.51
CA VAL A 27 -5.85 14.35 6.05
C VAL A 27 -5.89 14.74 7.53
N PHE A 28 -4.98 14.20 8.33
CA PHE A 28 -4.95 14.50 9.76
C PHE A 28 -4.49 15.93 10.06
N SER A 29 -3.52 16.47 9.32
CA SER A 29 -3.12 17.88 9.45
C SER A 29 -4.29 18.84 9.21
N SER A 30 -5.07 18.58 8.15
CA SER A 30 -6.25 19.39 7.83
C SER A 30 -7.34 19.27 8.91
N LEU A 31 -7.56 18.05 9.43
CA LEU A 31 -8.48 17.82 10.54
C LEU A 31 -8.09 18.65 11.77
N ILE A 32 -6.83 18.60 12.21
CA ILE A 32 -6.37 19.32 13.40
C ILE A 32 -6.55 20.83 13.20
N HIS A 33 -6.14 21.37 12.05
CA HIS A 33 -6.34 22.79 11.75
C HIS A 33 -7.81 23.21 11.75
N SER A 34 -8.70 22.40 11.19
CA SER A 34 -10.13 22.72 11.15
C SER A 34 -10.79 22.61 12.54
N VAL A 35 -10.43 21.59 13.32
CA VAL A 35 -10.91 21.41 14.71
C VAL A 35 -10.41 22.54 15.61
N ALA A 36 -9.16 22.97 15.44
CA ALA A 36 -8.59 24.09 16.20
C ALA A 36 -9.34 25.41 15.95
N ARG A 37 -9.87 25.61 14.73
CA ARG A 37 -10.66 26.81 14.38
C ARG A 37 -12.10 26.73 14.88
N ASN A 38 -12.73 25.56 14.79
CA ASN A 38 -14.14 25.38 15.16
C ASN A 38 -14.35 24.02 15.86
N PRO A 39 -14.15 23.94 17.19
CA PRO A 39 -14.22 22.68 17.92
C PRO A 39 -15.63 22.09 18.01
N SER A 40 -16.69 22.89 17.82
CA SER A 40 -18.08 22.42 17.83
C SER A 40 -18.40 21.42 16.71
N LEU A 41 -17.68 21.52 15.57
CA LEU A 41 -17.87 20.63 14.42
C LEU A 41 -16.96 19.40 14.45
N ALA A 42 -16.14 19.23 15.51
CA ALA A 42 -15.11 18.19 15.57
C ALA A 42 -15.64 16.78 15.29
N LYS A 43 -16.83 16.43 15.81
CA LYS A 43 -17.43 15.10 15.61
C LYS A 43 -17.78 14.82 14.15
N GLN A 44 -18.27 15.84 13.42
CA GLN A 44 -18.60 15.72 12.01
C GLN A 44 -17.33 15.67 11.14
N LEU A 45 -16.37 16.55 11.41
CA LEU A 45 -15.09 16.54 10.69
C LEU A 45 -14.29 15.27 10.92
N PHE A 46 -14.32 14.71 12.13
CA PHE A 46 -13.68 13.42 12.40
C PHE A 46 -14.29 12.30 11.55
N GLY A 47 -15.61 12.29 11.36
CA GLY A 47 -16.27 11.36 10.42
C GLY A 47 -15.75 11.48 8.98
N TYR A 48 -15.59 12.71 8.48
CA TYR A 48 -15.01 12.94 7.15
C TYR A 48 -13.53 12.57 7.07
N ALA A 49 -12.76 12.81 8.12
CA ALA A 49 -11.35 12.44 8.19
C ALA A 49 -11.15 10.92 8.16
N ILE A 50 -11.98 10.15 8.87
CA ILE A 50 -11.94 8.68 8.81
C ILE A 50 -12.33 8.16 7.42
N LEU A 51 -13.31 8.79 6.76
CA LEU A 51 -13.65 8.49 5.37
C LEU A 51 -12.47 8.74 4.42
N GLY A 52 -11.81 9.90 4.54
CA GLY A 52 -10.62 10.24 3.74
C GLY A 52 -9.42 9.34 4.04
N PHE A 53 -9.22 8.98 5.31
CA PHE A 53 -8.21 8.02 5.74
C PHE A 53 -8.46 6.64 5.13
N ALA A 54 -9.70 6.13 5.20
CA ALA A 54 -10.07 4.84 4.63
C ALA A 54 -9.86 4.80 3.11
N LEU A 55 -10.18 5.88 2.38
CA LEU A 55 -9.90 5.97 0.94
C LEU A 55 -8.39 5.95 0.65
N THR A 56 -7.60 6.66 1.44
CA THR A 56 -6.13 6.69 1.27
C THR A 56 -5.52 5.31 1.52
N GLU A 57 -5.97 4.62 2.57
CA GLU A 57 -5.57 3.24 2.88
C GLU A 57 -6.02 2.25 1.81
N ALA A 58 -7.22 2.40 1.24
CA ALA A 58 -7.69 1.52 0.16
C ALA A 58 -6.76 1.56 -1.06
N ILE A 59 -6.25 2.75 -1.42
CA ILE A 59 -5.29 2.92 -2.52
C ILE A 59 -3.92 2.34 -2.13
N ALA A 60 -3.48 2.54 -0.88
CA ALA A 60 -2.24 1.98 -0.36
C ALA A 60 -2.23 0.45 -0.41
N LEU A 61 -3.33 -0.17 0.05
CA LEU A 61 -3.53 -1.61 0.04
C LEU A 61 -3.65 -2.15 -1.39
N PHE A 62 -4.22 -1.39 -2.32
CA PHE A 62 -4.23 -1.78 -3.73
C PHE A 62 -2.81 -1.85 -4.33
N ALA A 63 -1.95 -0.89 -3.99
CA ALA A 63 -0.54 -0.93 -4.39
C ALA A 63 0.23 -2.11 -3.75
N LEU A 64 0.01 -2.36 -2.46
CA LEU A 64 0.59 -3.52 -1.77
C LEU A 64 0.09 -4.86 -2.32
N MET A 65 -1.19 -4.93 -2.71
CA MET A 65 -1.75 -6.09 -3.39
C MET A 65 -0.98 -6.39 -4.68
N MET A 66 -0.69 -5.37 -5.51
CA MET A 66 0.10 -5.56 -6.73
C MET A 66 1.53 -5.99 -6.42
N ALA A 67 2.16 -5.44 -5.39
CA ALA A 67 3.49 -5.88 -4.94
C ALA A 67 3.49 -7.37 -4.54
N PHE A 68 2.47 -7.82 -3.81
CA PHE A 68 2.33 -9.23 -3.45
C PHE A 68 2.03 -10.14 -4.64
N LEU A 69 1.22 -9.70 -5.61
CA LEU A 69 0.98 -10.46 -6.84
C LEU A 69 2.27 -10.66 -7.64
N ILE A 70 3.09 -9.62 -7.78
CA ILE A 70 4.39 -9.71 -8.46
C ILE A 70 5.34 -10.66 -7.71
N SER A 71 5.35 -10.61 -6.38
CA SER A 71 6.28 -11.43 -5.59
C SER A 71 5.87 -12.91 -5.51
N PHE A 72 4.59 -13.20 -5.23
CA PHE A 72 4.11 -14.55 -4.92
C PHE A 72 3.50 -15.29 -6.10
N VAL A 73 2.76 -14.61 -6.99
CA VAL A 73 2.01 -15.28 -8.08
C VAL A 73 2.86 -15.46 -9.32
N PHE A 74 3.72 -14.50 -9.67
CA PHE A 74 4.67 -14.66 -10.78
C PHE A 74 5.88 -15.52 -10.35
N ARG A 75 5.64 -16.82 -10.11
CA ARG A 75 6.68 -17.85 -9.97
C ARG A 75 7.22 -18.20 -11.36
N SER A 76 8.54 -18.23 -11.53
CA SER A 76 9.14 -18.71 -12.78
C SER A 76 8.99 -20.23 -12.83
N LYS A 77 8.49 -20.79 -13.93
CA LYS A 77 8.39 -22.25 -14.17
C LYS A 77 9.70 -23.02 -13.90
N ASN A 78 10.84 -22.32 -13.92
CA ASN A 78 12.15 -22.90 -13.65
C ASN A 78 12.35 -23.33 -12.19
N ASP A 79 11.55 -22.80 -11.26
CA ASP A 79 11.57 -23.21 -9.85
C ASP A 79 10.77 -24.51 -9.64
N ASP A 80 9.70 -24.73 -10.42
CA ASP A 80 8.88 -25.93 -10.33
C ASP A 80 9.67 -27.18 -10.77
N GLU A 81 10.48 -27.07 -11.83
CA GLU A 81 11.36 -28.16 -12.29
C GLU A 81 12.48 -28.46 -11.30
N LYS A 82 13.04 -27.43 -10.64
CA LYS A 82 14.04 -27.62 -9.57
C LYS A 82 13.44 -28.23 -8.31
N ILE A 83 12.20 -27.89 -7.95
CA ILE A 83 11.50 -28.49 -6.80
C ILE A 83 11.12 -29.94 -7.08
N VAL A 84 10.79 -30.30 -8.32
CA VAL A 84 10.54 -31.69 -8.72
C VAL A 84 11.84 -32.51 -8.73
N ASN A 85 12.92 -31.99 -9.31
CA ASN A 85 14.21 -32.69 -9.36
C ASN A 85 14.97 -32.73 -8.03
N ALA A 86 14.69 -31.82 -7.09
CA ALA A 86 15.25 -31.88 -5.72
C ALA A 86 14.45 -32.80 -4.79
N LYS A 87 13.29 -33.30 -5.23
CA LYS A 87 12.45 -34.27 -4.51
C LYS A 87 12.58 -35.70 -5.05
N ALA A 88 13.32 -35.90 -6.15
CA ALA A 88 13.70 -37.20 -6.70
C ALA A 88 15.09 -37.60 -6.20
#